data_AF-A0A453LQL7-F1
#
_entry.id   AF-A0A453LQL7-F1
#
_cell.length_a   1.000
_cell.length_b   1.000
_cell.length_c   1.000
_cell.angle_alpha   90.00
_cell.angle_beta   90.00
_cell.angle_gamma   90.00
#
_symmetry.space_group_name_H-M   'P 1'
#
loop_
_entity.id
_entity.type
_entity.pdbx_description
1 polymer ?
#
loop_
_entity_poly.entity_id
_entity_poly.type
_entity_poly.pdbx_seq_one_letter_code
_entity_poly.pdbx_strand_id
1 'polypeptide(L)'
;RLVLHMESDVDATMLSCLAFSCPSLETLEITMADKAINNMTGEELSRLVSEKHSLSILKIGGCSNLGFLNLSSSSLNVLWLSDLCSLSESVISCPNMSELSLCFTQQSTECTDLVSLMDGLGRSCPNLRNLHISSIQLSNEAVSALEGANLRGLCMLSLILGSKMTDAAVASIVRSCASLALLDLSGSSISDSGVGMICKAFPHTLSRLLLALCPNITTCGIQAATAQLPLLQLMDCGMSLRSNLQNEKQGAYFGEINGRIRLCPKLPTLKKQPMRQKLIIKHDNLKKLSLWGCSAIDALYVKCPELIDLNLNTCTNLHPGIVSLFHEAVKLVAAFTIINNLNILQSGCYFSAQI
;
A
#
# COMPACT_ATOMS: atom_id res chain seq x y z
N ARG A 1 -8.55 -12.31 25.89
CA ARG A 1 -7.65 -11.47 25.06
C ARG A 1 -6.23 -11.52 25.63
N LEU A 2 -5.23 -11.72 24.78
CA LEU A 2 -3.81 -11.73 25.15
C LEU A 2 -3.02 -10.87 24.15
N VAL A 3 -2.18 -9.98 24.66
CA VAL A 3 -1.29 -9.10 23.87
C VAL A 3 0.11 -9.27 24.42
N LEU A 4 1.04 -9.73 23.58
CA LEU A 4 2.40 -10.07 23.94
C LEU A 4 3.38 -9.20 23.17
N HIS A 5 4.37 -8.67 23.89
CA HIS A 5 5.56 -8.07 23.32
C HIS A 5 6.75 -8.98 23.66
N MET A 6 7.37 -9.52 22.62
CA MET A 6 8.38 -10.56 22.75
C MET A 6 9.77 -9.97 22.62
N GLU A 7 10.49 -9.95 23.74
CA GLU A 7 11.89 -9.53 23.83
C GLU A 7 12.86 -10.67 23.48
N SER A 8 12.35 -11.91 23.42
CA SER A 8 13.08 -13.13 23.11
C SER A 8 12.42 -13.89 21.98
N ASP A 9 13.14 -14.84 21.40
CA ASP A 9 12.62 -15.69 20.34
C ASP A 9 11.34 -16.42 20.74
N VAL A 10 10.46 -16.60 19.76
CA VAL A 10 9.22 -17.36 19.89
C VAL A 10 9.27 -18.58 18.99
N ASP A 11 8.74 -19.68 19.48
CA ASP A 11 8.68 -20.94 18.76
C ASP A 11 7.29 -21.61 18.88
N ALA A 12 7.18 -22.78 18.28
CA ALA A 12 6.02 -23.67 18.34
C ALA A 12 5.58 -24.04 19.77
N THR A 13 6.53 -24.14 20.70
CA THR A 13 6.28 -24.54 22.10
C THR A 13 5.44 -23.48 22.79
N MET A 14 5.81 -22.21 22.62
CA MET A 14 5.07 -21.09 23.22
C MET A 14 3.63 -21.03 22.69
N LEU A 15 3.44 -21.16 21.38
CA LEU A 15 2.11 -21.16 20.76
C LEU A 15 1.25 -22.32 21.29
N SER A 16 1.85 -23.51 21.44
CA SER A 16 1.18 -24.69 21.99
C SER A 16 0.81 -24.50 23.47
N CYS A 17 1.67 -23.87 24.27
CA CYS A 17 1.38 -23.54 25.66
C CYS A 17 0.23 -22.53 25.79
N LEU A 18 0.18 -21.51 24.92
CA LEU A 18 -0.93 -20.57 24.85
C LEU A 18 -2.22 -21.26 24.43
N ALA A 19 -2.14 -22.13 23.43
CA ALA A 19 -3.27 -22.93 22.99
C ALA A 19 -3.80 -23.78 24.16
N PHE A 20 -2.95 -24.48 24.91
CA PHE A 20 -3.40 -25.29 26.03
C PHE A 20 -3.97 -24.45 27.19
N SER A 21 -3.26 -23.39 27.57
CA SER A 21 -3.57 -22.63 28.80
C SER A 21 -4.74 -21.65 28.63
N CYS A 22 -5.08 -21.28 27.39
CA CYS A 22 -6.13 -20.31 27.10
C CYS A 22 -7.25 -20.94 26.23
N PRO A 23 -8.18 -21.74 26.80
CA PRO A 23 -9.25 -22.39 26.05
C PRO A 23 -10.22 -21.41 25.36
N SER A 24 -10.49 -20.26 25.99
CA SER A 24 -11.42 -19.22 25.50
C SER A 24 -10.68 -18.01 24.89
N LEU A 25 -9.56 -18.24 24.20
CA LEU A 25 -8.74 -17.17 23.64
C LEU A 25 -9.42 -16.52 22.42
N GLU A 26 -10.03 -15.35 22.62
CA GLU A 26 -10.69 -14.60 21.54
C GLU A 26 -9.77 -13.69 20.72
N THR A 27 -8.66 -13.27 21.33
CA THR A 27 -7.71 -12.33 20.71
C THR A 27 -6.32 -12.69 21.13
N LEU A 28 -5.44 -12.85 20.14
CA LEU A 28 -4.00 -13.02 20.32
C LEU A 28 -3.28 -12.00 19.44
N GLU A 29 -2.50 -11.14 20.08
CA GLU A 29 -1.60 -10.20 19.40
C GLU A 29 -0.18 -10.47 19.88
N ILE A 30 0.74 -10.77 18.96
CA ILE A 30 2.16 -11.00 19.24
C ILE A 30 2.97 -10.00 18.42
N THR A 31 3.75 -9.18 19.11
CA THR A 31 4.71 -8.24 18.51
C THR A 31 6.12 -8.62 18.91
N MET A 32 7.08 -8.40 18.02
CA MET A 32 8.49 -8.78 18.22
C MET A 32 9.32 -7.51 18.45
N ALA A 33 10.25 -7.57 19.40
CA ALA A 33 11.33 -6.59 19.49
C ALA A 33 12.33 -6.79 18.33
N ASP A 34 13.08 -5.75 17.95
CA ASP A 34 13.95 -5.74 16.75
C ASP A 34 14.95 -6.91 16.65
N LYS A 35 15.32 -7.54 17.76
CA LYS A 35 16.28 -8.65 17.81
C LYS A 35 15.65 -10.02 18.00
N ALA A 36 14.36 -10.07 18.33
CA ALA A 36 13.67 -11.32 18.61
C ALA A 36 13.17 -11.97 17.31
N ILE A 37 13.36 -13.27 17.18
CA ILE A 37 12.97 -14.04 16.00
C ILE A 37 11.72 -14.85 16.30
N ASN A 38 10.75 -14.78 15.40
CA ASN A 38 9.60 -15.64 15.43
C ASN A 38 9.85 -16.86 14.51
N ASN A 39 10.08 -18.00 15.13
CA ASN A 39 10.34 -19.28 14.48
C ASN A 39 9.07 -20.12 14.28
N MET A 40 7.89 -19.55 14.47
CA MET A 40 6.63 -20.25 14.18
C MET A 40 6.50 -20.50 12.69
N THR A 41 6.06 -21.70 12.36
CA THR A 41 5.76 -22.13 11.00
C THR A 41 4.27 -22.00 10.72
N GLY A 42 3.92 -22.12 9.44
CA GLY A 42 2.56 -22.21 8.97
C GLY A 42 1.74 -23.31 9.62
N GLU A 43 2.36 -24.45 9.90
CA GLU A 43 1.66 -25.61 10.45
C GLU A 43 1.17 -25.33 11.87
N GLU A 44 2.03 -24.77 12.73
CA GLU A 44 1.65 -24.45 14.11
C GLU A 44 0.59 -23.35 14.15
N LEU A 45 0.71 -22.35 13.29
CA LEU A 45 -0.28 -21.28 13.19
C LEU A 45 -1.65 -21.81 12.71
N SER A 46 -1.64 -22.69 11.71
CA SER A 46 -2.84 -23.35 11.19
C SER A 46 -3.49 -24.24 12.25
N ARG A 47 -2.68 -24.94 13.05
CA ARG A 47 -3.15 -25.76 14.17
C ARG A 47 -3.82 -24.91 15.24
N LEU A 48 -3.19 -23.81 15.67
CA LEU A 48 -3.78 -22.88 16.63
C LEU A 48 -5.16 -22.38 16.16
N VAL A 49 -5.25 -21.94 14.91
CA VAL A 49 -6.50 -21.40 14.36
C VAL A 49 -7.59 -22.46 14.27
N SER A 50 -7.25 -23.70 13.90
CA SER A 50 -8.23 -24.78 13.81
C SER A 50 -8.70 -25.28 15.18
N GLU A 51 -7.84 -25.30 16.20
CA GLU A 51 -8.18 -25.71 17.57
C GLU A 51 -8.91 -24.61 18.36
N LYS A 52 -8.71 -23.33 18.02
CA LYS A 52 -9.27 -22.18 18.74
C LYS A 52 -10.53 -21.63 18.09
N HIS A 53 -11.63 -22.33 18.32
CA HIS A 53 -12.94 -21.92 17.81
C HIS A 53 -13.48 -20.59 18.36
N SER A 54 -12.91 -20.03 19.43
CA SER A 54 -13.26 -18.69 19.92
C SER A 54 -12.35 -17.57 19.37
N LEU A 55 -11.24 -17.91 18.71
CA LEU A 55 -10.24 -16.94 18.25
C LEU A 55 -10.79 -16.09 17.11
N SER A 56 -11.08 -14.83 17.41
CA SER A 56 -11.63 -13.87 16.45
C SER A 56 -10.58 -12.92 15.89
N ILE A 57 -9.56 -12.58 16.68
CA ILE A 57 -8.49 -11.65 16.26
C ILE A 57 -7.15 -12.33 16.45
N LEU A 58 -6.38 -12.44 15.37
CA LEU A 58 -5.03 -12.98 15.36
C LEU A 58 -4.09 -12.00 14.66
N LYS A 59 -3.13 -11.46 15.40
CA LYS A 59 -2.10 -10.58 14.86
C LYS A 59 -0.74 -11.09 15.28
N ILE A 60 0.14 -11.37 14.34
CA ILE A 60 1.48 -11.88 14.62
C ILE A 60 2.50 -11.15 13.75
N GLY A 61 3.52 -10.58 14.40
CA GLY A 61 4.69 -10.02 13.72
C GLY A 61 5.85 -11.00 13.60
N GLY A 62 6.80 -10.69 12.71
CA GLY A 62 7.99 -11.53 12.51
C GLY A 62 7.72 -12.86 11.80
N CYS A 63 6.66 -12.98 11.00
CA CYS A 63 6.21 -14.24 10.38
C CYS A 63 7.09 -14.70 9.19
N SER A 64 8.42 -14.65 9.31
CA SER A 64 9.34 -14.93 8.21
C SER A 64 9.40 -16.41 7.80
N ASN A 65 9.02 -17.31 8.70
CA ASN A 65 9.23 -18.76 8.57
C ASN A 65 7.94 -19.56 8.30
N LEU A 66 6.84 -18.91 7.91
CA LEU A 66 5.56 -19.62 7.73
C LEU A 66 5.63 -20.69 6.63
N GLY A 67 6.17 -20.36 5.47
CA GLY A 67 6.24 -21.26 4.31
C GLY A 67 4.86 -21.55 3.73
N PHE A 68 4.09 -22.41 4.37
CA PHE A 68 2.70 -22.73 4.04
C PHE A 68 1.72 -22.00 4.98
N LEU A 69 0.45 -21.85 4.61
CA LEU A 69 -0.57 -21.36 5.53
C LEU A 69 -1.97 -21.89 5.16
N ASN A 70 -2.58 -22.73 6.00
CA ASN A 70 -3.94 -23.23 5.77
C ASN A 70 -4.85 -22.92 6.94
N LEU A 71 -5.60 -21.84 6.80
CA LEU A 71 -6.49 -21.34 7.84
C LEU A 71 -7.93 -21.69 7.48
N SER A 72 -8.55 -22.54 8.29
CA SER A 72 -9.98 -22.81 8.24
C SER A 72 -10.57 -22.48 9.60
N SER A 73 -11.35 -21.39 9.67
CA SER A 73 -11.98 -20.94 10.91
C SER A 73 -13.29 -20.23 10.66
N SER A 74 -14.31 -20.59 11.43
CA SER A 74 -15.61 -19.90 11.42
C SER A 74 -15.66 -18.71 12.37
N SER A 75 -14.68 -18.51 13.24
CA SER A 75 -14.67 -17.41 14.21
C SER A 75 -13.68 -16.30 13.88
N LEU A 76 -12.65 -16.61 13.09
CA LEU A 76 -11.60 -15.66 12.74
C LEU A 76 -12.16 -14.53 11.89
N ASN A 77 -12.09 -13.32 12.46
CA ASN A 77 -12.61 -12.09 11.88
C ASN A 77 -11.47 -11.19 11.37
N VAL A 78 -10.37 -11.13 12.11
CA VAL A 78 -9.20 -10.29 11.81
C VAL A 78 -7.94 -11.13 11.80
N LEU A 79 -7.19 -11.09 10.70
CA LEU A 79 -5.88 -11.73 10.56
C LEU A 79 -4.83 -10.74 10.08
N TRP A 80 -3.82 -10.45 10.90
CA TRP A 80 -2.67 -9.64 10.50
C TRP A 80 -1.38 -10.44 10.65
N LEU A 81 -0.61 -10.53 9.57
CA LEU A 81 0.71 -11.15 9.55
C LEU A 81 1.72 -10.19 8.95
N SER A 82 2.78 -9.86 9.71
CA SER A 82 3.87 -9.01 9.21
C SER A 82 5.17 -9.77 9.04
N ASP A 83 6.08 -9.16 8.29
CA ASP A 83 7.44 -9.68 8.04
C ASP A 83 7.43 -11.05 7.34
N LEU A 84 6.45 -11.27 6.48
CA LEU A 84 6.35 -12.49 5.67
C LEU A 84 7.47 -12.52 4.63
N CYS A 85 8.26 -13.60 4.58
CA CYS A 85 9.23 -13.79 3.49
C CYS A 85 8.57 -14.39 2.24
N SER A 86 7.74 -15.40 2.45
CA SER A 86 7.03 -16.12 1.38
C SER A 86 5.86 -16.90 1.99
N LEU A 87 4.84 -17.09 1.17
CA LEU A 87 3.74 -18.01 1.37
C LEU A 87 3.66 -18.91 0.13
N SER A 88 4.36 -20.04 0.13
CA SER A 88 4.49 -20.94 -1.02
C SER A 88 3.16 -21.56 -1.42
N GLU A 89 2.35 -21.94 -0.42
CA GLU A 89 1.00 -22.46 -0.59
C GLU A 89 0.13 -21.85 0.51
N SER A 90 -0.96 -21.20 0.15
CA SER A 90 -1.84 -20.55 1.12
C SER A 90 -3.30 -20.70 0.78
N VAL A 91 -4.05 -21.22 1.74
CA VAL A 91 -5.49 -21.40 1.68
C VAL A 91 -6.09 -20.75 2.92
N ILE A 92 -6.90 -19.72 2.71
CA ILE A 92 -7.58 -19.02 3.81
C ILE A 92 -9.08 -19.15 3.56
N SER A 93 -9.72 -20.04 4.33
CA SER A 93 -11.15 -20.29 4.33
C SER A 93 -11.76 -19.81 5.65
N CYS A 94 -12.04 -18.52 5.71
CA CYS A 94 -12.55 -17.85 6.90
C CYS A 94 -13.80 -17.04 6.53
N PRO A 95 -15.01 -17.64 6.53
CA PRO A 95 -16.20 -16.99 6.00
C PRO A 95 -16.63 -15.73 6.76
N ASN A 96 -16.24 -15.60 8.04
CA ASN A 96 -16.54 -14.44 8.88
C ASN A 96 -15.41 -13.40 8.91
N MET A 97 -14.34 -13.60 8.13
CA MET A 97 -13.23 -12.64 8.06
C MET A 97 -13.71 -11.33 7.44
N SER A 98 -13.59 -10.24 8.21
CA SER A 98 -13.84 -8.89 7.71
C SER A 98 -12.55 -8.13 7.41
N GLU A 99 -11.41 -8.57 7.97
CA GLU A 99 -10.14 -7.87 7.83
C GLU A 99 -8.94 -8.81 7.67
N LEU A 100 -8.16 -8.58 6.62
CA LEU A 100 -6.92 -9.29 6.33
C LEU A 100 -5.81 -8.29 6.03
N SER A 101 -4.65 -8.48 6.68
CA SER A 101 -3.43 -7.74 6.44
C SER A 101 -2.26 -8.70 6.29
N LEU A 102 -1.63 -8.74 5.11
CA LEU A 102 -0.43 -9.53 4.84
C LEU A 102 0.71 -8.60 4.39
N CYS A 103 1.71 -8.43 5.23
CA CYS A 103 2.87 -7.59 4.93
C CYS A 103 4.10 -8.44 4.64
N PHE A 104 4.48 -8.50 3.37
CA PHE A 104 5.69 -9.17 2.93
C PHE A 104 6.92 -8.26 3.03
N THR A 105 8.05 -8.88 3.35
CA THR A 105 9.35 -8.24 3.31
C THR A 105 9.76 -7.99 1.87
N GLN A 106 10.58 -6.96 1.62
CA GLN A 106 11.06 -6.62 0.28
C GLN A 106 12.27 -7.46 -0.14
N GLN A 107 12.30 -8.74 0.25
CA GLN A 107 13.40 -9.64 -0.10
C GLN A 107 13.21 -10.20 -1.50
N SER A 108 14.31 -10.40 -2.24
CA SER A 108 14.27 -10.92 -3.62
C SER A 108 13.80 -12.38 -3.72
N THR A 109 13.63 -13.06 -2.60
CA THR A 109 13.25 -14.47 -2.48
C THR A 109 11.74 -14.68 -2.33
N GLU A 110 10.93 -13.62 -2.34
CA GLU A 110 9.47 -13.74 -2.30
C GLU A 110 8.96 -14.52 -3.51
N CYS A 111 8.37 -15.69 -3.27
CA CYS A 111 7.84 -16.61 -4.28
C CYS A 111 6.33 -16.88 -4.14
N THR A 112 5.62 -16.08 -3.35
CA THR A 112 4.18 -16.22 -3.12
C THR A 112 3.39 -16.11 -4.43
N ASP A 113 2.56 -17.11 -4.73
CA ASP A 113 1.59 -17.01 -5.81
C ASP A 113 0.38 -16.16 -5.36
N LEU A 114 0.52 -14.85 -5.53
CA LEU A 114 -0.54 -13.90 -5.19
C LEU A 114 -1.80 -14.07 -6.05
N VAL A 115 -1.70 -14.64 -7.25
CA VAL A 115 -2.89 -14.89 -8.09
C VAL A 115 -3.79 -15.92 -7.41
N SER A 116 -3.20 -17.06 -7.04
CA SER A 116 -3.91 -18.13 -6.32
C SER A 116 -4.42 -17.67 -4.94
N LEU A 117 -3.61 -16.90 -4.20
CA LEU A 117 -4.02 -16.35 -2.91
C LEU A 117 -5.24 -15.43 -3.05
N MET A 118 -5.20 -14.47 -3.97
CA MET A 118 -6.29 -13.51 -4.18
C MET A 118 -7.57 -14.20 -4.65
N ASP A 119 -7.45 -15.16 -5.57
CA ASP A 119 -8.58 -15.99 -6.02
C ASP A 119 -9.22 -16.75 -4.84
N GLY A 120 -8.39 -17.40 -4.01
CA GLY A 120 -8.82 -18.16 -2.84
C GLY A 120 -9.54 -17.30 -1.79
N LEU A 121 -8.98 -16.13 -1.48
CA LEU A 121 -9.61 -15.13 -0.60
C LEU A 121 -10.97 -14.72 -1.14
N GLY A 122 -11.02 -14.48 -2.45
CA GLY A 122 -12.21 -14.08 -3.14
C GLY A 122 -13.38 -15.07 -3.05
N ARG A 123 -13.08 -16.37 -3.11
CA ARG A 123 -14.09 -17.43 -3.00
C ARG A 123 -14.48 -17.75 -1.55
N SER A 124 -13.56 -17.58 -0.61
CA SER A 124 -13.67 -18.17 0.73
C SER A 124 -13.89 -17.16 1.86
N CYS A 125 -13.71 -15.87 1.59
CA CYS A 125 -13.89 -14.77 2.55
C CYS A 125 -14.91 -13.74 2.05
N PRO A 126 -16.21 -14.10 1.91
CA PRO A 126 -17.23 -13.24 1.30
C PRO A 126 -17.55 -11.97 2.11
N ASN A 127 -17.23 -11.95 3.41
CA ASN A 127 -17.49 -10.83 4.31
C ASN A 127 -16.32 -9.85 4.42
N LEU A 128 -15.28 -10.00 3.58
CA LEU A 128 -14.09 -9.17 3.65
C LEU A 128 -14.43 -7.70 3.35
N ARG A 129 -14.11 -6.82 4.31
CA ARG A 129 -14.33 -5.36 4.22
C ARG A 129 -13.02 -4.60 4.08
N ASN A 130 -11.95 -5.10 4.70
CA ASN A 130 -10.65 -4.46 4.73
C ASN A 130 -9.58 -5.46 4.24
N LEU A 131 -8.91 -5.14 3.15
CA LEU A 131 -7.83 -5.94 2.60
C LEU A 131 -6.57 -5.09 2.45
N HIS A 132 -5.49 -5.49 3.10
CA HIS A 132 -4.16 -4.97 2.86
C HIS A 132 -3.18 -6.07 2.50
N ILE A 133 -2.50 -5.86 1.38
CA ILE A 133 -1.38 -6.69 0.96
C ILE A 133 -0.24 -5.76 0.55
N SER A 134 0.92 -5.93 1.19
CA SER A 134 2.16 -5.25 0.85
C SER A 134 3.12 -6.27 0.27
N SER A 135 3.38 -6.23 -1.03
CA SER A 135 4.26 -7.18 -1.71
C SER A 135 4.82 -6.61 -3.00
N ILE A 136 6.07 -6.96 -3.31
CA ILE A 136 6.72 -6.59 -4.57
C ILE A 136 6.23 -7.44 -5.76
N GLN A 137 5.55 -8.56 -5.48
CA GLN A 137 4.99 -9.46 -6.49
C GLN A 137 3.58 -9.06 -6.94
N LEU A 138 2.94 -8.07 -6.30
CA LEU A 138 1.62 -7.59 -6.71
C LEU A 138 1.62 -7.15 -8.19
N SER A 139 0.67 -7.69 -8.95
CA SER A 139 0.53 -7.49 -10.39
C SER A 139 -0.94 -7.32 -10.82
N ASN A 140 -1.16 -6.95 -12.08
CA ASN A 140 -2.50 -6.84 -12.65
C ASN A 140 -3.28 -8.17 -12.60
N GLU A 141 -2.59 -9.28 -12.78
CA GLU A 141 -3.15 -10.63 -12.76
C GLU A 141 -3.63 -10.99 -11.35
N ALA A 142 -2.83 -10.67 -10.32
CA ALA A 142 -3.21 -10.90 -8.92
C ALA A 142 -4.47 -10.11 -8.54
N VAL A 143 -4.59 -8.85 -9.00
CA VAL A 143 -5.78 -8.04 -8.75
C VAL A 143 -7.00 -8.52 -9.55
N SER A 144 -6.80 -8.94 -10.80
CA SER A 144 -7.87 -9.50 -11.64
C SER A 144 -8.41 -10.82 -11.09
N ALA A 145 -7.61 -11.57 -10.32
CA ALA A 145 -8.07 -12.77 -9.62
C ALA A 145 -9.19 -12.48 -8.60
N LEU A 146 -9.31 -11.24 -8.11
CA LEU A 146 -10.41 -10.81 -7.26
C LEU A 146 -11.72 -10.59 -8.03
N GLU A 147 -11.75 -10.59 -9.36
CA GLU A 147 -12.99 -10.36 -10.14
C GLU A 147 -14.02 -11.49 -10.00
N GLY A 148 -13.55 -12.72 -9.80
CA GLY A 148 -14.44 -13.86 -9.52
C GLY A 148 -15.10 -13.79 -8.13
N ALA A 149 -14.59 -12.89 -7.28
CA ALA A 149 -15.04 -12.68 -5.93
C ALA A 149 -16.01 -11.51 -5.90
N ASN A 150 -17.25 -11.73 -5.51
CA ASN A 150 -18.24 -10.66 -5.38
C ASN A 150 -17.96 -9.81 -4.12
N LEU A 151 -16.76 -9.22 -4.00
CA LEU A 151 -16.27 -8.40 -2.88
C LEU A 151 -16.92 -7.00 -2.87
N ARG A 152 -18.23 -6.93 -3.13
CA ARG A 152 -18.99 -5.67 -3.13
C ARG A 152 -19.03 -5.00 -1.76
N GLY A 153 -18.78 -5.75 -0.68
CA GLY A 153 -18.71 -5.25 0.69
C GLY A 153 -17.35 -4.64 1.07
N LEU A 154 -16.33 -4.75 0.20
CA LEU A 154 -15.02 -4.17 0.47
C LEU A 154 -15.16 -2.66 0.64
N CYS A 155 -14.63 -2.13 1.74
CA CYS A 155 -14.67 -0.72 2.09
C CYS A 155 -13.26 -0.11 2.02
N MET A 156 -12.24 -0.93 2.26
CA MET A 156 -10.85 -0.52 2.25
C MET A 156 -10.02 -1.53 1.45
N LEU A 157 -9.31 -1.03 0.44
CA LEU A 157 -8.36 -1.80 -0.33
C LEU A 157 -7.00 -1.11 -0.31
N SER A 158 -5.97 -1.81 0.13
CA SER A 158 -4.59 -1.34 0.13
C SER A 158 -3.68 -2.39 -0.48
N LEU A 159 -3.11 -2.08 -1.64
CA LEU A 159 -2.22 -2.94 -2.41
C LEU A 159 -0.95 -2.15 -2.69
N ILE A 160 0.07 -2.31 -1.84
CA ILE A 160 1.26 -1.45 -1.88
C ILE A 160 2.50 -2.22 -2.34
N LEU A 161 3.46 -1.49 -2.91
CA LEU A 161 4.71 -2.00 -3.52
C LEU A 161 4.52 -2.77 -4.84
N GLY A 162 3.29 -2.83 -5.35
CA GLY A 162 2.94 -3.51 -6.61
C GLY A 162 3.37 -2.76 -7.86
N SER A 163 4.68 -2.67 -8.12
CA SER A 163 5.24 -1.95 -9.28
C SER A 163 4.75 -2.46 -10.64
N LYS A 164 4.31 -3.73 -10.72
CA LYS A 164 3.73 -4.36 -11.93
C LYS A 164 2.24 -4.02 -12.12
N MET A 165 1.59 -3.36 -11.16
CA MET A 165 0.21 -2.90 -11.27
C MET A 165 0.14 -1.63 -12.10
N THR A 166 -0.77 -1.60 -13.07
CA THR A 166 -1.04 -0.46 -13.96
C THR A 166 -2.52 -0.12 -13.93
N ASP A 167 -2.96 0.77 -14.83
CA ASP A 167 -4.37 1.10 -15.02
C ASP A 167 -5.26 -0.14 -15.27
N ALA A 168 -4.69 -1.26 -15.73
CA ALA A 168 -5.40 -2.52 -15.87
C ALA A 168 -5.88 -3.06 -14.49
N ALA A 169 -5.04 -3.05 -13.46
CA ALA A 169 -5.44 -3.41 -12.10
C ALA A 169 -6.55 -2.48 -11.58
N VAL A 170 -6.47 -1.18 -11.87
CA VAL A 170 -7.53 -0.22 -11.50
C VAL A 170 -8.85 -0.58 -12.17
N ALA A 171 -8.82 -0.94 -13.46
CA ALA A 171 -10.03 -1.38 -14.16
C ALA A 171 -10.65 -2.63 -13.51
N SER A 172 -9.84 -3.56 -13.04
CA SER A 172 -10.30 -4.74 -12.29
C SER A 172 -10.90 -4.36 -10.93
N ILE A 173 -10.25 -3.47 -10.17
CA ILE A 173 -10.78 -2.96 -8.89
C ILE A 173 -12.16 -2.31 -9.08
N VAL A 174 -12.31 -1.49 -10.12
CA VAL A 174 -13.58 -0.81 -10.44
C VAL A 174 -14.68 -1.81 -10.83
N ARG A 175 -14.34 -2.96 -11.42
CA ARG A 175 -15.32 -4.02 -11.72
C ARG A 175 -15.72 -4.81 -10.47
N SER A 176 -14.78 -5.07 -9.56
CA SER A 176 -15.01 -5.93 -8.39
C SER A 176 -15.63 -5.20 -7.20
N CYS A 177 -15.29 -3.92 -7.00
CA CYS A 177 -15.68 -3.15 -5.81
C CYS A 177 -16.82 -2.18 -6.14
N ALA A 178 -17.90 -2.19 -5.35
CA ALA A 178 -19.04 -1.30 -5.55
C ALA A 178 -18.87 0.07 -4.87
N SER A 179 -18.12 0.10 -3.78
CA SER A 179 -17.84 1.30 -2.99
C SER A 179 -16.48 1.14 -2.34
N LEU A 180 -15.68 2.19 -2.27
CA LEU A 180 -14.45 2.18 -1.46
C LEU A 180 -14.40 3.49 -0.69
N ALA A 181 -14.19 3.42 0.62
CA ALA A 181 -13.90 4.57 1.46
C ALA A 181 -12.41 4.91 1.42
N LEU A 182 -11.56 3.90 1.24
CA LEU A 182 -10.11 4.01 1.14
C LEU A 182 -9.58 3.16 -0.01
N LEU A 183 -8.72 3.77 -0.82
CA LEU A 183 -7.91 3.08 -1.82
C LEU A 183 -6.45 3.50 -1.70
N ASP A 184 -5.58 2.52 -1.50
CA ASP A 184 -4.13 2.70 -1.47
C ASP A 184 -3.47 1.82 -2.52
N LEU A 185 -2.80 2.47 -3.47
CA LEU A 185 -2.07 1.83 -4.56
C LEU A 185 -0.62 2.33 -4.58
N SER A 186 -0.08 2.70 -3.41
CA SER A 186 1.26 3.28 -3.30
C SER A 186 2.35 2.33 -3.83
N GLY A 187 3.27 2.86 -4.63
CA GLY A 187 4.32 2.08 -5.28
C GLY A 187 3.89 1.33 -6.56
N SER A 188 2.67 1.58 -7.05
CA SER A 188 2.20 1.04 -8.33
C SER A 188 2.59 1.91 -9.52
N SER A 189 2.44 1.40 -10.74
CA SER A 189 2.71 2.10 -11.99
C SER A 189 1.45 2.71 -12.63
N ILE A 190 0.41 3.00 -11.85
CA ILE A 190 -0.82 3.63 -12.36
C ILE A 190 -0.55 5.04 -12.87
N SER A 191 -1.35 5.48 -13.84
CA SER A 191 -1.24 6.81 -14.46
C SER A 191 -2.42 7.72 -14.09
N ASP A 192 -2.40 8.95 -14.59
CA ASP A 192 -3.53 9.88 -14.48
C ASP A 192 -4.83 9.31 -15.05
N SER A 193 -4.76 8.40 -16.05
CA SER A 193 -5.92 7.70 -16.59
C SER A 193 -6.52 6.72 -15.56
N GLY A 194 -5.68 5.97 -14.86
CA GLY A 194 -6.08 5.15 -13.72
C GLY A 194 -6.75 5.97 -12.63
N VAL A 195 -6.16 7.11 -12.25
CA VAL A 195 -6.79 8.05 -11.31
C VAL A 195 -8.16 8.51 -11.80
N GLY A 196 -8.30 8.84 -13.08
CA GLY A 196 -9.59 9.19 -13.69
C GLY A 196 -10.64 8.08 -13.60
N MET A 197 -10.25 6.80 -13.74
CA MET A 197 -11.16 5.67 -13.53
C MET A 197 -11.62 5.57 -12.08
N ILE A 198 -10.71 5.72 -11.11
CA ILE A 198 -11.03 5.74 -9.67
C ILE A 198 -12.05 6.85 -9.37
N CYS A 199 -11.82 8.06 -9.89
CA CYS A 199 -12.70 9.21 -9.68
C CYS A 199 -14.13 8.96 -10.18
N LYS A 200 -14.26 8.33 -11.35
CA LYS A 200 -15.57 8.00 -11.93
C LYS A 200 -16.28 6.88 -11.18
N ALA A 201 -15.53 5.91 -10.65
CA ALA A 201 -16.09 4.75 -9.98
C ALA A 201 -16.56 5.06 -8.55
N PHE A 202 -15.80 5.87 -7.81
CA PHE A 202 -16.04 6.10 -6.37
C PHE A 202 -16.26 7.57 -5.96
N PRO A 203 -16.99 8.39 -6.73
CA PRO A 203 -17.12 9.83 -6.46
C PRO A 203 -17.84 10.13 -5.13
N HIS A 204 -18.71 9.22 -4.67
CA HIS A 204 -19.55 9.43 -3.50
C HIS A 204 -19.17 8.58 -2.28
N THR A 205 -18.05 7.87 -2.36
CA THR A 205 -17.62 6.96 -1.27
C THR A 205 -16.17 7.17 -0.89
N LEU A 206 -15.30 7.51 -1.84
CA LEU A 206 -13.87 7.59 -1.59
C LEU A 206 -13.51 8.84 -0.78
N SER A 207 -12.96 8.60 0.40
CA SER A 207 -12.53 9.64 1.35
C SER A 207 -11.01 9.68 1.53
N ARG A 208 -10.31 8.60 1.20
CA ARG A 208 -8.86 8.45 1.36
C ARG A 208 -8.27 7.83 0.09
N LEU A 209 -7.36 8.56 -0.56
CA LEU A 209 -6.65 8.11 -1.76
C LEU A 209 -5.14 8.23 -1.55
N LEU A 210 -4.47 7.09 -1.51
CA LEU A 210 -3.03 6.98 -1.25
C LEU A 210 -2.32 6.45 -2.50
N LEU A 211 -1.50 7.29 -3.10
CA LEU A 211 -0.82 7.08 -4.37
C LEU A 211 0.64 7.54 -4.28
N ALA A 212 1.28 7.31 -3.14
CA ALA A 212 2.69 7.64 -2.96
C ALA A 212 3.56 6.73 -3.83
N LEU A 213 4.71 7.22 -4.28
CA LEU A 213 5.66 6.45 -5.10
C LEU A 213 5.09 5.91 -6.41
N CYS A 214 4.05 6.53 -6.97
CA CYS A 214 3.48 6.17 -8.27
C CYS A 214 4.12 7.02 -9.39
N PRO A 215 5.09 6.49 -10.16
CA PRO A 215 5.95 7.31 -11.02
C PRO A 215 5.26 7.88 -12.26
N ASN A 216 4.09 7.36 -12.62
CA ASN A 216 3.35 7.75 -13.83
C ASN A 216 2.20 8.74 -13.53
N ILE A 217 2.03 9.15 -12.27
CA ILE A 217 1.07 10.18 -11.88
C ILE A 217 1.71 11.55 -12.11
N THR A 218 0.94 12.48 -12.66
CA THR A 218 1.33 13.88 -12.83
C THR A 218 0.43 14.81 -12.02
N THR A 219 0.70 16.11 -12.06
CA THR A 219 -0.20 17.11 -11.45
C THR A 219 -1.61 17.01 -12.02
N CYS A 220 -1.79 16.59 -13.27
CA CYS A 220 -3.11 16.40 -13.88
C CYS A 220 -3.95 15.36 -13.12
N GLY A 221 -3.39 14.20 -12.77
CA GLY A 221 -4.09 13.18 -12.00
C GLY A 221 -4.47 13.65 -10.60
N ILE A 222 -3.56 14.34 -9.90
CA ILE A 222 -3.83 14.90 -8.57
C ILE A 222 -4.95 15.94 -8.62
N GLN A 223 -4.90 16.84 -9.60
CA GLN A 223 -5.93 17.86 -9.79
C GLN A 223 -7.28 17.26 -10.21
N ALA A 224 -7.26 16.23 -11.04
CA ALA A 224 -8.47 15.50 -11.43
C ALA A 224 -9.14 14.84 -10.21
N ALA A 225 -8.36 14.19 -9.34
CA ALA A 225 -8.86 13.58 -8.11
C ALA A 225 -9.46 14.61 -7.16
N THR A 226 -8.73 15.69 -6.87
CA THR A 226 -9.22 16.75 -5.99
C THR A 226 -10.40 17.53 -6.58
N ALA A 227 -10.61 17.51 -7.90
CA ALA A 227 -11.80 18.11 -8.50
C ALA A 227 -13.02 17.17 -8.51
N GLN A 228 -12.82 15.85 -8.59
CA GLN A 228 -13.89 14.88 -8.87
C GLN A 228 -14.29 14.00 -7.67
N LEU A 229 -13.52 14.04 -6.57
CA LEU A 229 -13.79 13.26 -5.36
C LEU A 229 -14.27 14.19 -4.22
N PRO A 230 -15.55 14.60 -4.19
CA PRO A 230 -16.04 15.61 -3.23
C PRO A 230 -15.89 15.22 -1.76
N LEU A 231 -15.81 13.93 -1.43
CA LEU A 231 -15.65 13.43 -0.06
C LEU A 231 -14.18 13.22 0.35
N LEU A 232 -13.22 13.56 -0.51
CA LEU A 232 -11.80 13.31 -0.24
C LEU A 232 -11.32 14.13 0.96
N GLN A 233 -10.88 13.43 2.01
CA GLN A 233 -10.34 14.00 3.24
C GLN A 233 -8.83 13.81 3.34
N LEU A 234 -8.28 12.78 2.72
CA LEU A 234 -6.85 12.47 2.74
C LEU A 234 -6.37 12.12 1.33
N MET A 235 -5.35 12.85 0.88
CA MET A 235 -4.61 12.52 -0.33
C MET A 235 -3.11 12.44 -0.06
N ASP A 236 -2.49 11.31 -0.40
CA ASP A 236 -1.03 11.15 -0.37
C ASP A 236 -0.52 10.86 -1.78
N CYS A 237 0.35 11.71 -2.30
CA CYS A 237 1.02 11.56 -3.58
C CYS A 237 2.53 11.80 -3.44
N GLY A 238 3.06 11.58 -2.24
CA GLY A 238 4.49 11.78 -1.98
C GLY A 238 5.35 10.93 -2.90
N MET A 239 6.48 11.49 -3.33
CA MET A 239 7.45 10.86 -4.21
C MET A 239 6.93 10.46 -5.60
N SER A 240 5.69 10.79 -5.95
CA SER A 240 5.08 10.49 -7.26
C SER A 240 5.47 11.51 -8.32
N LEU A 241 5.64 12.79 -7.94
CA LEU A 241 6.06 13.86 -8.84
C LEU A 241 7.58 14.10 -8.78
N ARG A 242 8.36 13.23 -9.44
CA ARG A 242 9.84 13.35 -9.49
C ARG A 242 10.31 14.01 -10.78
N SER A 243 11.29 14.90 -10.69
CA SER A 243 11.94 15.46 -11.88
C SER A 243 12.75 14.37 -12.60
N ASN A 244 12.57 14.20 -13.91
CA ASN A 244 13.26 13.21 -14.78
C ASN A 244 14.79 13.40 -14.91
N LEU A 245 15.44 14.13 -14.00
CA LEU A 245 16.88 14.42 -14.04
C LEU A 245 17.79 13.19 -13.89
N GLN A 246 17.24 12.01 -13.56
CA GLN A 246 18.03 10.79 -13.32
C GLN A 246 17.96 9.72 -14.43
N ASN A 247 17.18 9.92 -15.51
CA ASN A 247 17.12 8.96 -16.62
C ASN A 247 18.25 9.12 -17.66
N GLU A 248 19.28 9.93 -17.41
CA GLU A 248 20.52 9.95 -18.21
C GLU A 248 21.63 9.06 -17.62
N LYS A 249 21.30 7.93 -16.99
CA LYS A 249 22.27 6.83 -16.89
C LYS A 249 22.33 6.09 -18.23
N GLN A 250 23.19 6.59 -19.10
CA GLN A 250 23.95 5.88 -20.15
C GLN A 250 23.50 4.43 -20.42
N GLY A 251 22.44 4.26 -21.19
CA GLY A 251 22.18 3.03 -21.95
C GLY A 251 22.76 3.20 -23.35
N ALA A 252 23.92 2.59 -23.62
CA ALA A 252 24.33 2.37 -24.99
C ALA A 252 23.30 1.41 -25.63
N TYR A 253 22.49 1.91 -26.56
CA TYR A 253 21.64 1.06 -27.39
C TYR A 253 22.56 0.18 -28.25
N PHE A 254 22.61 -1.12 -27.96
CA PHE A 254 23.16 -2.11 -28.87
C PHE A 254 22.00 -2.66 -29.72
N GLY A 255 21.80 -2.08 -30.90
CA GLY A 255 20.99 -2.67 -31.95
C GLY A 255 21.91 -3.38 -32.95
N GLU A 256 21.89 -4.71 -32.98
CA GLU A 256 22.52 -5.48 -34.05
C GLU A 256 21.70 -5.38 -35.32
N ILE A 257 22.28 -4.79 -36.37
CA ILE A 257 21.85 -5.03 -37.75
C ILE A 257 23.11 -5.14 -38.62
N ASN A 258 23.40 -6.36 -39.09
CA ASN A 258 24.34 -6.69 -40.15
C ASN A 258 25.79 -6.18 -40.02
N GLY A 259 26.49 -6.60 -38.96
CA GLY A 259 27.94 -6.89 -39.03
C GLY A 259 28.93 -5.73 -39.23
N ARG A 260 28.57 -4.45 -39.00
CA ARG A 260 29.54 -3.34 -38.98
C ARG A 260 29.20 -2.31 -37.88
N ILE A 261 30.03 -2.23 -36.85
CA ILE A 261 29.95 -1.22 -35.78
C ILE A 261 30.45 0.12 -36.34
N ARG A 262 29.59 1.15 -36.38
CA ARG A 262 30.02 2.55 -36.61
C ARG A 262 29.83 3.38 -35.35
N LEU A 263 30.91 4.03 -34.90
CA LEU A 263 30.90 5.05 -33.85
C LEU A 263 30.47 6.40 -34.45
N CYS A 264 29.27 6.88 -34.11
CA CYS A 264 28.85 8.24 -34.43
C CYS A 264 29.07 9.16 -33.21
N PRO A 265 29.77 10.31 -33.33
CA PRO A 265 29.87 11.27 -32.24
C PRO A 265 28.55 12.00 -32.01
N LYS A 266 28.19 12.21 -30.74
CA LYS A 266 26.93 12.79 -30.25
C LYS A 266 26.71 14.22 -30.76
N LEU A 267 25.52 14.54 -31.24
CA LEU A 267 25.04 15.93 -31.30
C LEU A 267 24.85 16.49 -29.87
N PRO A 268 25.10 17.79 -29.64
CA PRO A 268 24.89 18.39 -28.32
C PRO A 268 23.41 18.33 -27.95
N THR A 269 23.10 17.62 -26.86
CA THR A 269 21.75 17.56 -26.31
C THR A 269 21.37 18.93 -25.76
N LEU A 270 20.29 19.50 -26.31
CA LEU A 270 19.66 20.71 -25.81
C LEU A 270 19.38 20.52 -24.30
N LYS A 271 19.97 21.34 -23.43
CA LYS A 271 19.63 21.35 -22.00
C LYS A 271 18.13 21.56 -21.87
N LYS A 272 17.36 20.49 -21.63
CA LYS A 272 15.92 20.59 -21.36
C LYS A 272 15.77 21.36 -20.05
N GLN A 273 15.21 22.57 -20.15
CA GLN A 273 14.77 23.35 -19.01
C GLN A 273 13.94 22.44 -18.09
N PRO A 274 14.11 22.51 -16.76
CA PRO A 274 13.27 21.75 -15.84
C PRO A 274 11.80 22.08 -16.13
N MET A 275 11.00 21.05 -16.42
CA MET A 275 9.57 21.20 -16.63
C MET A 275 8.95 21.78 -15.37
N ARG A 276 8.53 23.04 -15.44
CA ARG A 276 7.85 23.77 -14.37
C ARG A 276 6.46 23.16 -14.15
N GLN A 277 6.28 22.37 -13.09
CA GLN A 277 4.99 21.78 -12.75
C GLN A 277 4.30 22.58 -11.66
N LYS A 278 3.28 23.34 -12.07
CA LYS A 278 2.37 24.02 -11.15
C LYS A 278 1.30 23.05 -10.66
N LEU A 279 1.10 22.98 -9.35
CA LEU A 279 0.04 22.19 -8.73
C LEU A 279 -0.98 23.14 -8.06
N ILE A 280 -2.24 23.04 -8.48
CA ILE A 280 -3.34 23.85 -7.95
C ILE A 280 -4.38 22.92 -7.36
N ILE A 281 -4.55 22.94 -6.05
CA ILE A 281 -5.52 22.14 -5.33
C ILE A 281 -6.56 23.06 -4.71
N LYS A 282 -7.83 22.81 -5.02
CA LYS A 282 -8.99 23.48 -4.41
C LYS A 282 -9.95 22.39 -3.97
N HIS A 283 -10.21 22.27 -2.68
CA HIS A 283 -11.05 21.19 -2.16
C HIS A 283 -11.66 21.56 -0.82
N ASP A 284 -12.98 21.40 -0.67
CA ASP A 284 -13.68 21.85 0.53
C ASP A 284 -13.44 20.93 1.73
N ASN A 285 -13.42 19.61 1.53
CA ASN A 285 -13.31 18.62 2.63
C ASN A 285 -11.89 18.07 2.89
N LEU A 286 -10.86 18.56 2.20
CA LEU A 286 -9.53 17.95 2.27
C LEU A 286 -8.82 18.37 3.56
N LYS A 287 -8.58 17.40 4.45
CA LYS A 287 -7.96 17.59 5.77
C LYS A 287 -6.47 17.36 5.78
N LYS A 288 -6.01 16.37 5.02
CA LYS A 288 -4.60 15.98 4.95
C LYS A 288 -4.14 15.88 3.50
N LEU A 289 -3.06 16.57 3.18
CA LEU A 289 -2.39 16.51 1.89
C LEU A 289 -0.91 16.21 2.09
N SER A 290 -0.45 15.13 1.47
CA SER A 290 0.94 14.71 1.53
C SER A 290 1.55 14.70 0.13
N LEU A 291 2.61 15.48 -0.05
CA LEU A 291 3.38 15.62 -1.28
C LEU A 291 4.88 15.44 -1.01
N TRP A 292 5.27 14.77 0.07
CA TRP A 292 6.68 14.63 0.48
C TRP A 292 7.56 14.13 -0.67
N GLY A 293 8.76 14.67 -0.82
CA GLY A 293 9.71 14.24 -1.86
C GLY A 293 9.30 14.54 -3.30
N CYS A 294 8.21 15.27 -3.53
CA CYS A 294 7.79 15.71 -4.86
C CYS A 294 8.68 16.84 -5.38
N SER A 295 9.80 16.45 -5.98
CA SER A 295 10.81 17.38 -6.51
C SER A 295 10.42 18.05 -7.82
N ALA A 296 9.41 17.58 -8.55
CA ALA A 296 9.00 18.21 -9.82
C ALA A 296 8.16 19.49 -9.64
N ILE A 297 7.57 19.71 -8.46
CA ILE A 297 6.65 20.83 -8.22
C ILE A 297 7.46 22.11 -7.97
N ASP A 298 7.19 23.16 -8.75
CA ASP A 298 7.85 24.46 -8.62
C ASP A 298 6.91 25.60 -8.19
N ALA A 299 5.60 25.37 -8.22
CA ALA A 299 4.62 26.26 -7.61
C ALA A 299 3.43 25.46 -7.06
N LEU A 300 3.05 25.74 -5.82
CA LEU A 300 1.96 25.07 -5.13
C LEU A 300 0.91 26.09 -4.67
N TYR A 301 -0.30 25.94 -5.17
CA TYR A 301 -1.47 26.72 -4.76
C TYR A 301 -2.45 25.79 -4.06
N VAL A 302 -2.79 26.07 -2.80
CA VAL A 302 -3.75 25.27 -2.04
C VAL A 302 -4.84 26.15 -1.45
N LYS A 303 -6.08 25.86 -1.85
CA LYS A 303 -7.30 26.44 -1.28
C LYS A 303 -8.17 25.32 -0.73
N CYS A 304 -7.85 24.89 0.49
CA CYS A 304 -8.57 23.85 1.21
C CYS A 304 -8.88 24.36 2.62
N PRO A 305 -10.11 24.79 2.93
CA PRO A 305 -10.45 25.42 4.21
C PRO A 305 -10.30 24.45 5.40
N GLU A 306 -10.57 23.16 5.19
CA GLU A 306 -10.48 22.12 6.22
C GLU A 306 -9.08 21.52 6.38
N LEU A 307 -8.06 22.05 5.68
CA LEU A 307 -6.71 21.48 5.68
C LEU A 307 -6.00 21.74 7.01
N ILE A 308 -5.70 20.66 7.73
CA ILE A 308 -5.02 20.67 9.03
C ILE A 308 -3.60 20.13 8.96
N ASP A 309 -3.28 19.33 7.93
CA ASP A 309 -1.99 18.68 7.76
C ASP A 309 -1.51 18.78 6.30
N LEU A 310 -0.36 19.42 6.11
CA LEU A 310 0.30 19.57 4.81
C LEU A 310 1.75 19.09 4.93
N ASN A 311 2.03 17.91 4.40
CA ASN A 311 3.36 17.32 4.40
C ASN A 311 4.09 17.64 3.08
N LEU A 312 5.09 18.53 3.16
CA LEU A 312 5.99 18.90 2.07
C LEU A 312 7.45 18.51 2.37
N ASN A 313 7.67 17.59 3.30
CA ASN A 313 9.02 17.17 3.68
C ASN A 313 9.79 16.71 2.44
N THR A 314 11.08 17.04 2.37
CA THR A 314 12.00 16.67 1.26
C THR A 314 11.62 17.18 -0.14
N CYS A 315 10.64 18.10 -0.27
CA CYS A 315 10.37 18.82 -1.52
C CYS A 315 11.43 19.91 -1.75
N THR A 316 12.46 19.60 -2.54
CA THR A 316 13.62 20.50 -2.73
C THR A 316 13.33 21.76 -3.53
N ASN A 317 12.30 21.73 -4.39
CA ASN A 317 11.96 22.84 -5.28
C ASN A 317 10.84 23.72 -4.74
N LEU A 318 10.27 23.39 -3.59
CA LEU A 318 9.25 24.21 -2.91
C LEU A 318 9.89 25.05 -1.82
N HIS A 319 9.89 26.37 -2.00
CA HIS A 319 10.35 27.36 -1.02
C HIS A 319 9.15 28.19 -0.52
N PRO A 320 9.23 28.82 0.67
CA PRO A 320 8.08 29.52 1.27
C PRO A 320 7.40 30.56 0.35
N GLY A 321 8.15 31.24 -0.52
CA GLY A 321 7.60 32.25 -1.43
C GLY A 321 6.80 31.73 -2.63
N ILE A 322 6.85 30.42 -2.91
CA ILE A 322 6.15 29.78 -4.05
C ILE A 322 5.01 28.86 -3.61
N VAL A 323 4.76 28.81 -2.30
CA VAL A 323 3.61 28.13 -1.71
C VAL A 323 2.59 29.21 -1.33
N SER A 324 1.43 29.18 -1.99
CA SER A 324 0.32 30.07 -1.66
C SER A 324 -0.75 29.30 -0.89
N LEU A 325 -0.91 29.64 0.40
CA LEU A 325 -1.95 29.12 1.29
C LEU A 325 -2.97 30.21 1.56
N PHE A 326 -4.26 29.87 1.43
CA PHE A 326 -5.38 30.80 1.68
C PHE A 326 -5.92 30.74 3.12
N HIS A 327 -5.28 29.99 4.03
CA HIS A 327 -5.76 29.81 5.39
C HIS A 327 -4.63 29.78 6.43
N GLU A 328 -4.79 30.52 7.54
CA GLU A 328 -3.78 30.71 8.59
C GLU A 328 -3.63 29.51 9.55
N ALA A 329 -4.53 28.52 9.54
CA ALA A 329 -4.51 27.40 10.50
C ALA A 329 -3.68 26.17 10.06
N VAL A 330 -3.02 26.21 8.89
CA VAL A 330 -2.24 25.06 8.40
C VAL A 330 -0.96 24.94 9.23
N LYS A 331 -0.86 23.89 10.05
CA LYS A 331 0.44 23.50 10.61
C LYS A 331 1.31 23.02 9.45
N LEU A 332 2.22 23.87 8.98
CA LEU A 332 3.28 23.45 8.08
C LEU A 332 4.21 22.53 8.87
N VAL A 333 4.04 21.22 8.75
CA VAL A 333 4.96 20.26 9.36
C VAL A 333 6.19 20.18 8.45
N ALA A 334 7.06 21.18 8.55
CA ALA A 334 8.43 21.10 8.09
C ALA A 334 9.25 20.37 9.17
N ALA A 335 9.00 19.08 9.34
CA ALA A 335 9.79 18.25 10.24
C ALA A 335 10.94 17.63 9.44
N PHE A 336 12.13 18.22 9.55
CA PHE A 336 13.38 17.56 9.21
C PHE A 336 13.60 16.41 10.21
N THR A 337 12.94 15.29 9.97
CA THR A 337 13.29 14.03 10.61
C THR A 337 13.66 13.06 9.50
N ILE A 338 14.95 12.72 9.42
CA ILE A 338 15.43 11.55 8.69
C ILE A 338 14.93 10.34 9.49
N ILE A 339 13.65 10.01 9.34
CA ILE A 339 13.16 8.68 9.66
C ILE A 339 13.42 7.87 8.40
N ASN A 340 14.02 6.70 8.52
CA ASN A 340 14.19 5.77 7.40
C ASN A 340 12.83 5.59 6.70
N ASN A 341 12.65 6.25 5.56
CA ASN A 341 11.35 6.39 4.86
C ASN A 341 10.81 5.06 4.30
N LEU A 342 11.56 3.97 4.45
CA LEU A 342 11.11 2.60 4.20
C LEU A 342 10.06 2.14 5.23
N ASN A 343 10.11 2.64 6.48
CA ASN A 343 9.16 2.26 7.53
C ASN A 343 7.76 2.90 7.36
N ILE A 344 7.60 3.93 6.53
CA ILE A 344 6.29 4.57 6.27
C ILE A 344 5.40 3.70 5.37
N LEU A 345 6.00 2.89 4.49
CA LEU A 345 5.28 1.91 3.68
C LEU A 345 4.98 0.62 4.48
N GLN A 346 5.91 0.21 5.37
CA GLN A 346 5.77 -1.03 6.14
C GLN A 346 4.89 -0.88 7.38
N SER A 347 4.88 0.29 8.01
CA SER A 347 3.93 0.55 9.07
C SER A 347 2.57 0.75 8.43
N GLY A 348 1.66 -0.21 8.60
CA GLY A 348 0.23 -0.07 8.32
C GLY A 348 -0.44 1.03 9.15
N CYS A 349 0.22 2.17 9.39
CA CYS A 349 -0.29 3.35 10.07
C CYS A 349 -1.56 3.88 9.40
N TYR A 350 -1.74 3.66 8.09
CA TYR A 350 -3.00 3.97 7.42
C TYR A 350 -4.08 2.88 7.59
N PHE A 351 -3.68 1.64 7.88
CA PHE A 351 -4.55 0.50 8.13
C PHE A 351 -5.15 0.55 9.55
N SER A 352 -4.38 1.03 10.54
CA SER A 352 -4.82 1.20 11.93
C SER A 352 -5.42 2.57 12.26
N ALA A 353 -5.26 3.58 11.39
CA ALA A 353 -5.93 4.87 11.52
C ALA A 353 -7.41 4.74 11.14
N GLN A 354 -8.17 4.29 12.15
CA GLN A 354 -9.62 4.34 12.38
C GLN A 354 -10.53 4.80 11.23
N ILE A 355 -11.53 3.95 10.95
CA ILE A 355 -12.84 4.29 10.38
C ILE A 355 -13.41 5.55 11.04
#